data_AF-A0A7W6PLL1-F1
#
_entry.id   AF-A0A7W6PLL1-F1
#
_cell.length_a   1.000
_cell.length_b   1.000
_cell.length_c   1.000
_cell.angle_alpha   90.00
_cell.angle_beta   90.00
_cell.angle_gamma   90.00
#
_symmetry.space_group_name_H-M   'P 1'
#
loop_
_entity.id
_entity.type
_entity.pdbx_description
1 polymer ?
#
loop_
_entity_poly.entity_id
_entity_poly.type
_entity_poly.pdbx_seq_one_letter_code
_entity_poly.pdbx_strand_id
1 'polypeptide(L)'
;MNSPDNSDASEKQHRPVGRPPRGDVAMSAAERSADYRARKARRLRVGHAAPRQLSDGLLLDLIRKSIDNGSAAQTVARLVAELSSRYPINNSDASDK
;
A
#
# COMPACT_ATOMS: atom_id res chain seq x y z
N MET A 1 43.80 52.33 -8.17
CA MET A 1 42.85 51.99 -7.09
C MET A 1 41.73 51.14 -7.70
N ASN A 2 41.53 49.95 -7.12
CA ASN A 2 40.42 48.99 -7.21
C ASN A 2 40.08 48.24 -8.52
N SER A 3 40.42 46.94 -8.53
CA SER A 3 39.55 45.84 -8.99
C SER A 3 38.73 45.30 -7.79
N PRO A 4 37.80 44.33 -7.93
CA PRO A 4 36.77 44.05 -8.95
C PRO A 4 35.35 44.05 -8.31
N ASP A 5 34.27 43.95 -9.09
CA ASP A 5 33.00 43.43 -8.56
C ASP A 5 32.56 42.23 -9.42
N ASN A 6 32.45 41.10 -8.75
CA ASN A 6 32.33 39.77 -9.30
C ASN A 6 31.24 39.08 -8.48
N SER A 7 29.98 39.36 -8.81
CA SER A 7 28.77 38.65 -8.35
C SER A 7 27.61 39.39 -9.02
N ASP A 8 26.60 38.81 -9.66
CA ASP A 8 25.79 37.68 -9.23
C ASP A 8 24.86 37.36 -10.42
N ALA A 9 25.33 36.55 -11.37
CA ALA A 9 24.46 35.94 -12.37
C ALA A 9 24.24 34.48 -11.97
N SER A 10 23.65 34.27 -10.79
CA SER A 10 23.03 33.01 -10.43
C SER A 10 21.92 32.70 -11.44
N GLU A 11 22.32 31.98 -12.49
CA GLU A 11 21.48 31.33 -13.47
C GLU A 11 20.49 30.45 -12.70
N LYS A 12 19.31 31.01 -12.40
CA LYS A 12 18.18 30.30 -11.81
C LYS A 12 17.75 29.23 -12.80
N GLN A 13 18.36 28.07 -12.69
CA GLN A 13 17.93 26.83 -13.32
C GLN A 13 16.49 26.56 -12.88
N HIS A 14 15.52 26.92 -13.73
CA HIS A 14 14.15 26.43 -13.64
C HIS A 14 14.20 24.91 -13.89
N ARG A 15 14.28 24.12 -12.82
CA ARG A 15 13.98 22.69 -12.91
C ARG A 15 12.52 22.57 -13.34
N PRO A 16 12.19 21.84 -14.42
CA PRO A 16 10.81 21.64 -14.81
C PRO A 16 10.11 20.90 -13.67
N VAL A 17 9.17 21.62 -13.06
CA VAL A 17 8.26 21.14 -12.03
C VAL A 17 7.47 19.98 -12.63
N GLY A 18 7.60 18.80 -12.01
CA GLY A 18 6.65 17.67 -12.01
C GLY A 18 5.97 17.30 -13.33
N ARG A 19 6.08 16.02 -13.73
CA ARG A 19 5.26 15.45 -14.80
C ARG A 19 3.78 15.87 -14.59
N PRO A 20 3.12 16.49 -15.59
CA PRO A 20 1.75 16.95 -15.44
C PRO A 20 0.86 15.76 -15.06
N PRO A 21 -0.15 15.95 -14.19
CA PRO A 21 -1.07 14.89 -13.86
C PRO A 21 -1.64 14.37 -15.18
N ARG A 22 -1.45 13.07 -15.43
CA ARG A 22 -2.13 12.40 -16.54
C ARG A 22 -3.62 12.65 -16.32
N GLY A 23 -4.30 13.17 -17.34
CA GLY A 23 -5.66 13.71 -17.28
C GLY A 23 -6.71 12.68 -16.90
N ASP A 24 -6.64 12.19 -15.67
CA ASP A 24 -7.66 11.36 -15.06
C ASP A 24 -8.72 12.33 -14.53
N VAL A 25 -9.91 12.27 -15.15
CA VAL A 25 -11.11 12.94 -14.67
C VAL A 25 -11.20 12.73 -13.15
N ALA A 26 -11.43 13.81 -12.39
CA ALA A 26 -11.54 13.73 -10.94
C ALA A 26 -12.71 12.78 -10.57
N MET A 27 -12.39 11.52 -10.25
CA MET A 27 -13.39 10.53 -9.84
C MET A 27 -14.13 11.04 -8.62
N SER A 28 -15.46 11.02 -8.70
CA SER A 28 -16.32 11.24 -7.55
C SER A 28 -16.01 10.23 -6.44
N ALA A 29 -16.38 10.55 -5.19
CA ALA A 29 -16.16 9.64 -4.06
C ALA A 29 -16.85 8.28 -4.27
N ALA A 30 -18.03 8.28 -4.92
CA ALA A 30 -18.79 7.08 -5.24
C ALA A 30 -18.06 6.20 -6.27
N GLU A 31 -17.56 6.80 -7.35
CA GLU A 31 -16.77 6.09 -8.37
C GLU A 31 -15.47 5.56 -7.78
N ARG A 32 -14.80 6.33 -6.92
CA ARG A 32 -13.59 5.90 -6.23
C ARG A 32 -13.84 4.70 -5.32
N SER A 33 -14.98 4.67 -4.63
CA SER A 33 -15.42 3.54 -3.81
C SER A 33 -15.80 2.32 -4.66
N ALA A 34 -16.49 2.52 -5.78
CA ALA A 34 -16.83 1.45 -6.71
C ALA A 34 -15.58 0.82 -7.34
N ASP A 35 -14.62 1.65 -7.77
CA ASP A 35 -13.37 1.20 -8.37
C ASP A 35 -12.46 0.54 -7.33
N TYR A 36 -12.44 1.05 -6.09
CA TYR A 36 -11.81 0.35 -4.96
C TYR A 36 -12.42 -1.05 -4.75
N ARG A 37 -13.75 -1.16 -4.72
CA ARG A 37 -14.45 -2.45 -4.59
C ARG A 37 -14.16 -3.39 -5.77
N ALA A 38 -14.12 -2.88 -7.00
CA ALA A 38 -13.79 -3.65 -8.20
C ALA A 38 -12.35 -4.17 -8.18
N ARG A 39 -11.38 -3.31 -7.84
CA ARG A 39 -9.97 -3.70 -7.67
C ARG A 39 -9.81 -4.71 -6.56
N LYS A 40 -10.50 -4.53 -5.42
CA LYS A 40 -10.52 -5.48 -4.31
C LYS A 40 -11.05 -6.84 -4.76
N ALA A 41 -12.17 -6.89 -5.47
CA ALA A 41 -12.73 -8.12 -6.02
C ALA A 41 -11.77 -8.81 -7.01
N ARG A 42 -11.07 -8.05 -7.85
CA ARG A 42 -10.07 -8.58 -8.79
C ARG A 42 -8.86 -9.17 -8.05
N ARG A 43 -8.33 -8.52 -7.02
CA ARG A 43 -7.22 -9.04 -6.20
C ARG A 43 -7.60 -10.33 -5.49
N LEU A 44 -8.83 -10.44 -5.00
CA LEU A 44 -9.34 -11.63 -4.31
C LEU A 44 -9.68 -12.80 -5.26
N ARG A 45 -9.69 -12.56 -6.59
CA ARG A 45 -9.84 -13.60 -7.63
C ARG A 45 -8.52 -14.26 -8.03
N VAL A 46 -7.38 -13.71 -7.61
CA VAL A 46 -6.05 -14.29 -7.87
C VAL A 46 -5.85 -15.48 -6.93
N GLY A 47 -6.61 -16.56 -7.16
CA GLY A 47 -6.76 -17.73 -6.30
C GLY A 47 -5.55 -18.67 -6.23
N HIS A 48 -4.35 -18.20 -6.61
CA HIS A 48 -3.14 -19.02 -6.67
C HIS A 48 -1.88 -18.34 -6.11
N ALA A 49 -1.98 -17.09 -5.67
CA ALA A 49 -0.83 -16.45 -5.05
C ALA A 49 -0.57 -17.10 -3.68
N ALA A 50 0.68 -17.55 -3.45
CA ALA A 50 1.06 -18.09 -2.16
C ALA A 50 0.86 -17.01 -1.08
N PRO A 51 0.42 -17.34 0.14
CA PRO A 51 0.19 -16.37 1.21
C PRO A 51 1.37 -15.40 1.43
N ARG A 52 2.60 -15.90 1.28
CA ARG A 52 3.86 -15.13 1.35
C ARG A 52 3.97 -13.98 0.33
N GLN A 53 3.31 -14.07 -0.81
CA GLN A 53 3.35 -13.06 -1.87
C GLN A 53 2.28 -11.99 -1.71
N LEU A 54 1.37 -12.17 -0.74
CA LEU A 54 0.27 -11.25 -0.51
C LEU A 54 0.72 -10.12 0.40
N SER A 55 0.29 -8.90 0.11
CA SER A 55 0.40 -7.79 1.07
C SER A 55 -0.48 -8.04 2.30
N ASP A 56 -0.12 -7.50 3.46
CA ASP A 56 -0.85 -7.70 4.71
C ASP A 56 -2.33 -7.31 4.62
N GLY A 57 -2.63 -6.17 3.99
CA GLY A 57 -4.02 -5.75 3.78
C GLY A 57 -4.84 -6.76 2.97
N LEU A 58 -4.21 -7.46 2.03
CA LEU A 58 -4.87 -8.51 1.25
C LEU A 58 -5.05 -9.80 2.06
N LEU A 59 -4.06 -10.16 2.90
CA LEU A 59 -4.18 -11.27 3.84
C LEU A 59 -5.36 -11.08 4.79
N LEU A 60 -5.50 -9.88 5.36
CA LEU A 60 -6.62 -9.52 6.23
C LEU A 60 -7.96 -9.56 5.50
N ASP A 61 -8.01 -9.01 4.28
CA ASP A 61 -9.22 -9.05 3.45
C ASP A 61 -9.63 -10.49 3.09
N LEU A 62 -8.66 -11.38 2.83
CA LEU A 62 -8.90 -12.79 2.57
C LEU A 62 -9.36 -13.53 3.81
N ILE A 63 -8.75 -13.29 4.97
CA ILE A 63 -9.19 -13.86 6.25
C ILE A 63 -10.65 -13.49 6.51
N ARG A 64 -10.98 -12.19 6.38
CA ARG A 64 -12.34 -11.70 6.59
C ARG A 64 -13.33 -12.37 5.65
N LYS A 65 -13.02 -12.41 4.35
CA LYS A 65 -13.87 -13.06 3.35
C LYS A 65 -14.00 -14.56 3.58
N SER A 66 -12.94 -15.25 3.98
CA SER A 66 -12.98 -16.68 4.27
C SER A 66 -13.88 -16.99 5.47
N ILE A 67 -13.87 -16.14 6.50
CA ILE A 67 -14.80 -16.24 7.64
C ILE A 67 -16.23 -15.97 7.19
N ASP A 68 -16.48 -14.85 6.50
CA ASP A 68 -17.82 -14.46 6.03
C ASP A 68 -18.43 -15.52 5.10
N ASN A 69 -17.60 -16.21 4.31
CA ASN A 69 -18.01 -17.28 3.40
C ASN A 69 -18.10 -18.68 4.06
N GLY A 70 -17.77 -18.83 5.34
CA GLY A 70 -17.74 -20.13 6.02
C GLY A 70 -16.71 -21.10 5.46
N SER A 71 -15.56 -20.60 4.99
CA SER A 71 -14.46 -21.43 4.50
C SER A 71 -13.90 -22.35 5.60
N ALA A 72 -13.24 -23.44 5.20
CA ALA A 72 -12.62 -24.37 6.14
C ALA A 72 -11.68 -23.65 7.12
N ALA A 73 -11.75 -24.01 8.41
CA ALA A 73 -10.93 -23.41 9.47
C ALA A 73 -9.43 -23.47 9.15
N GLN A 74 -8.98 -24.55 8.48
CA GLN A 74 -7.58 -24.69 8.07
C GLN A 74 -7.15 -23.62 7.04
N THR A 75 -8.05 -23.17 6.16
CA THR A 75 -7.76 -22.08 5.22
C THR A 75 -7.53 -20.77 5.97
N VAL A 76 -8.39 -20.45 6.93
CA VAL A 76 -8.24 -19.27 7.77
C VAL A 76 -6.94 -19.35 8.59
N ALA A 77 -6.67 -20.52 9.20
CA ALA A 77 -5.47 -20.75 10.00
C ALA A 77 -4.18 -20.54 9.19
N ARG A 78 -4.11 -21.00 7.93
CA ARG A 78 -2.93 -20.76 7.07
C ARG A 78 -2.69 -19.27 6.79
N LEU A 79 -3.74 -18.51 6.55
CA LEU A 79 -3.63 -17.06 6.31
C LEU A 79 -3.22 -16.31 7.57
N VAL A 80 -3.76 -16.70 8.73
CA VAL A 80 -3.38 -16.13 10.03
C VAL A 80 -1.93 -16.48 10.37
N ALA A 81 -1.50 -17.72 10.16
CA ALA A 81 -0.12 -18.16 10.43
C ALA A 81 0.91 -17.35 9.62
N GLU A 82 0.58 -16.98 8.38
CA GLU A 82 1.42 -16.09 7.59
C GLU A 82 1.59 -14.71 8.25
N LEU A 83 0.52 -14.10 8.78
CA LEU A 83 0.61 -12.83 9.50
C LEU A 83 1.40 -12.97 10.80
N SER A 84 1.16 -14.02 11.57
CA SER A 84 1.92 -14.31 12.80
C SER A 84 3.41 -14.52 12.53
N SER A 85 3.77 -15.10 11.38
CA SER A 85 5.16 -15.25 10.98
C SER A 85 5.84 -13.92 10.61
N ARG A 86 5.09 -12.93 10.11
CA ARG A 86 5.62 -11.60 9.74
C ARG A 86 5.80 -10.71 10.97
N TYR A 87 4.90 -10.85 11.92
CA TYR A 87 4.85 -10.08 13.15
C TYR A 87 4.93 -11.01 14.36
N PRO A 88 6.12 -11.57 14.63
CA PRO A 88 6.30 -12.38 15.83
C PRO A 88 6.01 -11.50 17.05
N ILE A 89 5.16 -12.00 17.95
CA ILE A 89 4.92 -11.34 19.22
C ILE A 89 6.18 -11.58 20.06
N ASN A 90 7.08 -10.61 20.04
CA ASN A 90 8.23 -10.62 20.93
C ASN A 90 7.72 -10.21 22.31
N ASN A 91 7.81 -11.10 23.31
CA ASN A 91 7.40 -10.81 24.69
C ASN A 91 8.10 -9.58 25.30
N SER A 92 9.13 -9.03 24.65
CA SER A 92 9.81 -7.79 25.05
C SER A 92 8.93 -6.53 24.93
N ASP A 93 7.95 -6.48 24.02
CA ASP A 93 7.03 -5.33 23.88
C ASP A 93 5.82 -5.40 24.84
N ALA A 94 5.58 -6.56 25.45
CA ALA A 94 4.46 -6.79 26.36
C ALA A 94 4.80 -6.43 27.83
N SER A 95 6.08 -6.21 28.15
CA SER A 95 6.56 -5.89 29.51
C SER A 95 6.77 -4.40 29.78
N ASP A 96 6.52 -3.52 28.80
CA ASP A 96 6.78 -2.07 28.89
C ASP A 96 5.49 -1.24 29.11
N LYS A 97 4.49 -1.81 29.79
CA LYS A 97 3.26 -1.10 30.20
C LYS A 97 2.83 -1.44 31.62
#